data_AF-A0A3M2BZM7-F1
#
_entry.id   AF-A0A3M2BZM7-F1
#
_cell.length_a   1.000
_cell.length_b   1.000
_cell.length_c   1.000
_cell.angle_alpha   90.00
_cell.angle_beta   90.00
_cell.angle_gamma   90.00
#
_symmetry.space_group_name_H-M   'P 1'
#
loop_
_entity.id
_entity.type
_entity.pdbx_description
1 polymer ?
#
loop_
_entity_poly.entity_id
_entity_poly.type
_entity_poly.pdbx_seq_one_letter_code
_entity_poly.pdbx_strand_id
1 'polypeptide(L)'
;PQAVSGGVDPSWALAFGGAAIVGHVFSLWVGFRGGKGVATSTGVFLALAPWAVAVGFAVWAGLVAATRIVSVGSIGAAVALPLAVLFTPHEGGRATVVFTFALGLFVIWAHRSNIGRLLRGEERPIGPGGSRSGAGASGPEGGTR
;
A
#
# COMPACT_ATOMS: atom_id res chain seq x y z
N PRO A 1 -28.16 31.04 2.82
CA PRO A 1 -26.82 31.44 2.36
C PRO A 1 -26.03 30.21 1.88
N GLN A 2 -26.07 29.97 0.57
CA GLN A 2 -25.27 28.94 -0.11
C GLN A 2 -23.84 29.49 -0.18
N ALA A 3 -23.01 29.13 0.79
CA ALA A 3 -21.59 29.45 0.73
C ALA A 3 -20.99 28.66 -0.45
N VAL A 4 -20.53 29.37 -1.46
CA VAL A 4 -19.68 28.82 -2.52
C VAL A 4 -18.37 28.40 -1.86
N SER A 5 -18.33 27.17 -1.35
CA SER A 5 -17.10 26.56 -0.87
C SER A 5 -16.23 26.29 -2.08
N GLY A 6 -15.11 26.99 -2.23
CA GLY A 6 -14.08 26.74 -3.25
C GLY A 6 -13.35 25.38 -3.09
N GLY A 7 -14.03 24.39 -2.52
CA GLY A 7 -13.58 23.01 -2.46
C GLY A 7 -13.97 22.28 -3.74
N VAL A 8 -13.08 21.41 -4.21
CA VAL A 8 -13.37 20.45 -5.27
C VAL A 8 -14.54 19.59 -4.81
N ASP A 9 -15.58 19.43 -5.64
CA ASP A 9 -16.70 18.52 -5.35
C ASP A 9 -16.14 17.15 -4.94
N PRO A 10 -16.66 16.50 -3.87
CA PRO A 10 -16.18 15.20 -3.43
C PRO A 10 -16.13 14.16 -4.56
N SER A 11 -17.02 14.24 -5.55
CA SER A 11 -17.01 13.36 -6.72
C SER A 11 -15.77 13.55 -7.60
N TRP A 12 -15.35 14.79 -7.84
CA TRP A 12 -14.12 15.12 -8.57
C TRP A 12 -12.88 14.70 -7.80
N ALA A 13 -12.87 14.88 -6.47
CA ALA A 13 -11.77 14.42 -5.63
C ALA A 13 -11.57 12.89 -5.72
N LEU A 14 -12.67 12.13 -5.70
CA LEU A 14 -12.64 10.67 -5.88
C LEU A 14 -12.16 10.28 -7.29
N ALA A 15 -12.62 10.98 -8.33
CA ALA A 15 -12.22 10.71 -9.71
C ALA A 15 -10.71 10.97 -9.93
N PHE A 16 -10.21 12.13 -9.51
CA PHE A 16 -8.79 12.46 -9.64
C PHE A 16 -7.91 11.56 -8.75
N GLY A 17 -8.36 11.26 -7.53
CA GLY A 17 -7.68 10.33 -6.65
C GLY A 17 -7.58 8.93 -7.27
N GLY A 18 -8.69 8.40 -7.78
CA GLY A 18 -8.73 7.12 -8.49
C GLY A 18 -7.81 7.11 -9.71
N ALA A 19 -7.84 8.15 -10.54
CA ALA A 19 -6.96 8.29 -11.70
C ALA A 19 -5.48 8.32 -11.30
N ALA A 20 -5.12 9.03 -10.23
CA ALA A 20 -3.75 9.08 -9.71
C ALA A 20 -3.27 7.70 -9.24
N ILE A 21 -4.13 6.95 -8.54
CA ILE A 21 -3.78 5.61 -8.05
C ILE A 21 -3.64 4.62 -9.22
N VAL A 22 -4.58 4.63 -10.17
CA VAL A 22 -4.52 3.78 -11.37
C VAL A 22 -3.28 4.12 -12.20
N GLY A 23 -3.00 5.40 -12.44
CA GLY A 23 -1.80 5.85 -13.16
C GLY A 23 -0.49 5.47 -12.46
N HIS A 24 -0.47 5.42 -11.12
CA HIS A 24 0.70 4.94 -10.38
C HIS A 24 0.90 3.43 -10.50
N VAL A 25 -0.19 2.64 -10.41
CA VAL A 25 -0.13 1.18 -10.54
C VAL A 25 0.17 0.74 -11.98
N PHE A 26 -0.37 1.47 -12.96
CA PHE A 26 -0.21 1.22 -14.39
C PHE A 26 0.57 2.34 -15.07
N SER A 27 1.72 2.71 -14.50
CA SER A 27 2.54 3.79 -15.05
C SER A 27 3.11 3.41 -16.43
N LEU A 28 2.83 4.26 -17.42
CA LEU A 28 3.29 4.12 -18.80
C LEU A 28 4.82 4.04 -18.90
N TRP A 29 5.51 4.81 -18.06
CA TRP A 29 6.95 4.97 -18.08
C TRP A 29 7.74 3.72 -17.67
N VAL A 30 7.10 2.79 -16.94
CA VAL A 30 7.69 1.52 -16.50
C VAL A 30 7.05 0.31 -17.20
N GLY A 31 6.46 0.53 -18.38
CA GLY A 31 5.83 -0.53 -19.16
C GLY A 31 4.65 -1.18 -18.46
N PHE A 32 3.78 -0.37 -17.83
CA PHE A 32 2.59 -0.80 -17.08
C PHE A 32 2.88 -1.69 -15.86
N ARG A 33 4.13 -1.70 -15.37
CA ARG A 33 4.56 -2.38 -14.15
C ARG A 33 4.86 -1.38 -13.03
N GLY A 34 3.85 -0.62 -12.63
CA GLY A 34 3.98 0.39 -11.58
C GLY A 34 4.08 -0.20 -10.16
N GLY A 35 4.07 0.72 -9.18
CA GLY A 35 4.04 0.36 -7.76
C GLY A 35 2.68 -0.21 -7.34
N LYS A 36 2.55 -0.62 -6.07
CA LYS A 36 1.30 -1.20 -5.53
C LYS A 36 0.26 -0.16 -5.09
N GLY A 37 0.54 1.12 -5.31
CA GLY A 37 -0.39 2.22 -5.04
C GLY A 37 -0.59 2.59 -3.57
N VAL A 38 0.12 1.97 -2.62
CA VAL A 38 -0.11 2.20 -1.17
C VAL A 38 0.09 3.67 -0.78
N ALA A 39 1.25 4.27 -1.11
CA ALA A 39 1.54 5.66 -0.76
C ALA A 39 0.57 6.65 -1.43
N THR A 40 0.23 6.42 -2.70
CA THR A 40 -0.73 7.24 -3.44
C THR A 40 -2.13 7.14 -2.82
N SER A 41 -2.56 5.92 -2.45
CA SER A 41 -3.84 5.68 -1.78
C SER A 41 -3.91 6.38 -0.42
N THR A 42 -2.83 6.28 0.38
CA THR A 42 -2.73 7.00 1.65
C THR A 42 -2.86 8.51 1.45
N GLY A 43 -2.21 9.09 0.45
CA GLY A 43 -2.31 10.53 0.16
C GLY A 43 -3.74 10.96 -0.18
N VAL A 44 -4.43 10.19 -1.04
CA VAL A 44 -5.84 10.44 -1.39
C VAL A 44 -6.74 10.36 -0.16
N PHE A 45 -6.60 9.31 0.65
CA PHE A 45 -7.43 9.15 1.86
C PHE A 45 -7.06 10.10 3.00
N LEU A 46 -5.86 10.65 3.02
CA LEU A 46 -5.51 11.66 4.01
C LEU A 46 -6.34 12.94 3.81
N ALA A 47 -6.68 13.25 2.56
CA ALA A 47 -7.57 14.35 2.23
C ALA A 47 -9.06 14.04 2.49
N LEU A 48 -9.49 12.78 2.29
CA LEU A 48 -10.91 12.39 2.36
C LEU A 48 -11.36 11.85 3.73
N ALA A 49 -10.48 11.11 4.42
CA ALA A 49 -10.78 10.38 5.64
C ALA A 49 -9.50 10.25 6.53
N PRO A 50 -8.98 11.37 7.06
CA PRO A 50 -7.72 11.38 7.81
C PRO A 50 -7.72 10.46 9.04
N TRP A 51 -8.85 10.31 9.73
CA TRP A 51 -8.98 9.41 10.87
C TRP A 51 -8.97 7.93 10.48
N ALA A 52 -9.58 7.57 9.34
CA ALA A 52 -9.45 6.21 8.81
C ALA A 52 -8.01 5.88 8.44
N VAL A 53 -7.27 6.85 7.88
CA VAL A 53 -5.84 6.70 7.59
C VAL A 53 -5.03 6.50 8.86
N ALA A 54 -5.31 7.25 9.93
CA ALA A 54 -4.62 7.08 11.21
C ALA A 54 -4.80 5.65 11.78
N VAL A 55 -6.04 5.11 11.72
CA VAL A 55 -6.32 3.72 12.11
C VAL A 55 -5.57 2.74 11.20
N GLY A 56 -5.63 2.92 9.89
CA GLY A 56 -4.92 2.08 8.92
C GLY A 56 -3.40 2.11 9.13
N PHE A 57 -2.84 3.27 9.44
CA PHE A 57 -1.42 3.43 9.76
C PHE A 57 -1.04 2.75 11.07
N ALA A 58 -1.88 2.83 12.10
CA ALA A 58 -1.66 2.12 13.36
C ALA A 58 -1.62 0.59 13.13
N VAL A 59 -2.56 0.05 12.35
CA VAL A 59 -2.59 -1.37 11.96
C VAL A 59 -1.35 -1.73 11.15
N TRP A 60 -0.99 -0.92 10.15
CA TRP A 60 0.22 -1.11 9.35
C TRP A 60 1.47 -1.18 10.24
N ALA A 61 1.66 -0.17 11.10
CA ALA A 61 2.82 -0.06 11.96
C ALA A 61 2.89 -1.23 12.95
N GLY A 62 1.76 -1.62 13.56
CA GLY A 62 1.70 -2.77 14.47
C GLY A 62 2.08 -4.08 13.78
N LEU A 63 1.55 -4.33 12.58
CA LEU A 63 1.87 -5.53 11.80
C LEU A 63 3.31 -5.54 11.31
N VAL A 64 3.85 -4.41 10.87
CA VAL A 64 5.26 -4.30 10.48
C VAL A 64 6.19 -4.44 11.68
N ALA A 65 5.85 -3.88 12.84
CA ALA A 65 6.63 -4.05 14.06
C ALA A 65 6.65 -5.52 14.52
N ALA A 66 5.52 -6.22 14.43
CA ALA A 66 5.41 -7.63 14.84
C ALA A 66 6.10 -8.59 13.86
N THR A 67 5.91 -8.39 12.55
CA THR A 67 6.37 -9.34 11.52
C THR A 67 7.67 -8.94 10.84
N ARG A 68 8.05 -7.67 10.94
CA ARG A 68 9.10 -7.02 10.13
C ARG A 68 8.86 -7.10 8.63
N ILE A 69 7.65 -7.38 8.17
CA ILE A 69 7.34 -7.52 6.74
C ILE A 69 6.34 -6.44 6.29
N VAL A 70 6.79 -5.55 5.39
CA VAL A 70 5.99 -4.41 4.89
C VAL A 70 4.72 -4.84 4.17
N SER A 71 4.76 -5.94 3.43
CA SER A 71 3.59 -6.42 2.69
C SER A 71 2.48 -6.92 3.60
N VAL A 72 2.81 -7.53 4.75
CA VAL A 72 1.81 -7.91 5.76
C VAL A 72 1.11 -6.67 6.29
N GLY A 73 1.87 -5.64 6.68
CA GLY A 73 1.30 -4.38 7.13
C GLY A 73 0.45 -3.70 6.06
N SER A 74 0.90 -3.71 4.81
CA SER A 74 0.18 -3.04 3.70
C SER A 74 -1.14 -3.73 3.36
N ILE A 75 -1.17 -5.06 3.39
CA ILE A 75 -2.41 -5.84 3.21
C ILE A 75 -3.35 -5.63 4.39
N GLY A 76 -2.83 -5.65 5.63
CA GLY A 76 -3.62 -5.37 6.82
C GLY A 76 -4.24 -3.98 6.81
N ALA A 77 -3.48 -2.96 6.41
CA ALA A 77 -3.98 -1.60 6.22
C ALA A 77 -5.05 -1.51 5.13
N ALA A 78 -4.87 -2.22 4.00
CA ALA A 78 -5.86 -2.26 2.91
C ALA A 78 -7.20 -2.87 3.34
N VAL A 79 -7.20 -3.76 4.34
CA VAL A 79 -8.42 -4.30 4.97
C VAL A 79 -8.95 -3.37 6.06
N ALA A 80 -8.08 -2.80 6.90
CA ALA A 80 -8.47 -1.96 8.01
C ALA A 80 -9.09 -0.63 7.58
N LEU A 81 -8.56 -0.01 6.52
CA LEU A 81 -8.98 1.31 6.06
C LEU A 81 -10.46 1.37 5.65
N PRO A 82 -11.02 0.47 4.80
CA PRO A 82 -12.46 0.48 4.50
C PRO A 82 -13.35 0.21 5.72
N LEU A 83 -12.88 -0.59 6.68
CA LEU A 83 -13.61 -0.80 7.94
C LEU A 83 -13.58 0.45 8.82
N ALA A 84 -12.43 1.12 8.90
CA ALA A 84 -12.26 2.32 9.70
C ALA A 84 -13.15 3.47 9.19
N VAL A 85 -13.28 3.64 7.88
CA VAL A 85 -14.16 4.67 7.27
C VAL A 85 -15.61 4.53 7.73
N LEU A 86 -16.09 3.33 8.07
CA LEU A 86 -17.45 3.13 8.58
C LEU A 86 -17.69 3.74 9.98
N PHE A 87 -16.63 3.88 10.77
CA PHE A 87 -16.70 4.34 12.17
C PHE A 87 -16.04 5.70 12.40
N THR A 88 -15.42 6.29 11.37
CA THR A 88 -14.74 7.57 11.46
C THR A 88 -15.36 8.65 10.57
N PRO A 89 -15.31 9.94 10.98
CA PRO A 89 -15.64 11.07 10.11
C PRO A 89 -14.90 11.02 8.77
N HIS A 90 -15.63 11.27 7.69
CA HIS A 90 -15.11 11.29 6.32
C HIS A 90 -15.95 12.21 5.42
N GLU A 91 -15.32 12.73 4.38
CA GLU A 91 -15.97 13.55 3.35
C GLU A 91 -16.53 12.67 2.22
N GLY A 92 -17.56 13.13 1.51
CA GLY A 92 -18.13 12.44 0.33
C GLY A 92 -19.10 11.28 0.64
N GLY A 93 -19.39 11.00 1.91
CA GLY A 93 -20.43 10.08 2.36
C GLY A 93 -20.33 8.68 1.73
N ARG A 94 -21.47 8.15 1.25
CA ARG A 94 -21.55 6.78 0.70
C ARG A 94 -20.59 6.53 -0.47
N ALA A 95 -20.30 7.53 -1.30
CA ALA A 95 -19.40 7.38 -2.44
C ALA A 95 -17.97 7.08 -1.97
N THR A 96 -17.50 7.77 -0.93
CA THR A 96 -16.19 7.52 -0.31
C THR A 96 -16.11 6.14 0.30
N VAL A 97 -17.16 5.67 0.99
CA VAL A 97 -17.22 4.30 1.52
C VAL A 97 -17.03 3.29 0.40
N VAL A 98 -17.84 3.36 -0.65
CA VAL A 98 -17.76 2.43 -1.80
C VAL A 98 -16.39 2.49 -2.46
N PHE A 99 -15.86 3.69 -2.69
CA PHE A 99 -14.53 3.88 -3.27
C PHE A 99 -13.42 3.26 -2.41
N THR A 100 -13.52 3.39 -1.08
CA THR A 100 -12.55 2.83 -0.14
C THR A 100 -12.55 1.30 -0.18
N PHE A 101 -13.73 0.67 -0.25
CA PHE A 101 -13.82 -0.78 -0.41
C PHE A 101 -13.27 -1.24 -1.77
N ALA A 102 -13.64 -0.56 -2.85
CA ALA A 102 -13.15 -0.87 -4.19
C ALA A 102 -11.61 -0.75 -4.26
N LEU A 103 -11.05 0.29 -3.65
CA LEU A 103 -9.61 0.49 -3.62
C LEU A 103 -8.89 -0.51 -2.70
N GLY A 104 -9.46 -0.85 -1.55
CA GLY A 104 -8.93 -1.88 -0.67
C GLY A 104 -8.77 -3.21 -1.42
N LEU A 105 -9.80 -3.63 -2.16
CA LEU A 105 -9.75 -4.81 -3.03
C LEU A 105 -8.68 -4.69 -4.13
N PHE A 106 -8.60 -3.52 -4.77
CA PHE A 106 -7.60 -3.26 -5.81
C PHE A 106 -6.16 -3.34 -5.27
N VAL A 107 -5.89 -2.79 -4.08
CA VAL A 107 -4.57 -2.85 -3.43
C VAL A 107 -4.24 -4.28 -3.04
N ILE A 108 -5.19 -5.06 -2.52
CA ILE A 108 -4.99 -6.49 -2.22
C ILE A 108 -4.63 -7.26 -3.50
N TRP A 109 -5.36 -7.02 -4.59
CA TRP A 109 -5.05 -7.62 -5.90
C TRP A 109 -3.67 -7.20 -6.43
N ALA A 110 -3.27 -5.94 -6.24
CA ALA A 110 -1.93 -5.46 -6.58
C ALA A 110 -0.84 -6.17 -5.76
N HIS A 111 -1.17 -6.67 -4.56
CA HIS A 111 -0.27 -7.43 -3.69
C HIS A 111 -0.22 -8.93 -3.97
N ARG A 112 -0.92 -9.47 -5.00
CA ARG A 112 -0.95 -10.91 -5.30
C ARG A 112 0.42 -11.60 -5.35
N SER A 113 1.44 -10.92 -5.88
CA SER A 113 2.81 -11.48 -5.94
C SER A 113 3.49 -11.53 -4.58
N ASN A 114 3.21 -10.54 -3.71
CA ASN A 114 3.67 -10.52 -2.32
C ASN A 114 2.95 -11.58 -1.50
N ILE A 115 1.64 -11.75 -1.70
CA ILE A 115 0.86 -12.82 -1.06
C ILE A 115 1.45 -14.19 -1.43
N GLY A 116 1.76 -14.42 -2.71
CA GLY A 116 2.43 -15.65 -3.14
C GLY A 116 3.77 -15.90 -2.45
N ARG A 117 4.62 -14.86 -2.29
CA ARG A 117 5.89 -14.98 -1.56
C ARG A 117 5.70 -15.19 -0.05
N LEU A 118 4.69 -14.56 0.55
CA LEU A 118 4.33 -14.76 1.96
C LEU A 118 3.93 -16.20 2.23
N LEU A 119 3.08 -16.78 1.37
CA LEU A 119 2.65 -18.18 1.49
C LEU A 119 3.80 -19.17 1.33
N ARG A 120 4.85 -18.81 0.59
CA ARG A 120 6.08 -19.61 0.44
C ARG A 120 7.18 -19.30 1.45
N GLY A 121 6.97 -18.31 2.33
CA GLY A 121 8.00 -17.85 3.28
C GLY A 121 9.21 -17.14 2.61
N GLU A 122 9.06 -16.67 1.37
CA GLU A 122 10.12 -16.02 0.59
C GLU A 122 10.15 -14.49 0.74
N GLU A 123 9.15 -13.92 1.41
CA GLU A 123 9.05 -12.47 1.58
C GLU A 123 10.09 -11.96 2.58
N ARG A 124 10.87 -10.96 2.16
CA ARG A 124 12.04 -10.48 2.91
C ARG A 124 11.62 -9.56 4.07
N PRO A 125 12.02 -9.85 5.31
CA PRO A 125 11.84 -8.93 6.43
C PRO A 125 12.75 -7.70 6.34
N ILE A 126 12.37 -6.62 7.00
CA ILE A 126 13.19 -5.42 7.21
C ILE A 126 14.27 -5.75 8.27
N GLY A 127 15.55 -5.77 7.87
CA GLY A 127 16.68 -5.99 8.78
C GLY A 127 17.99 -6.37 8.09
N PRO A 128 19.12 -6.49 8.84
CA PRO A 128 20.50 -6.53 8.29
C PRO A 128 20.89 -7.77 7.46
N GLY A 129 19.97 -8.68 7.15
CA GLY A 129 20.26 -9.93 6.42
C GLY A 129 20.02 -9.88 4.92
N GLY A 130 19.64 -8.72 4.36
CA GLY A 130 19.19 -8.55 2.99
C GLY A 130 20.28 -8.55 1.90
N SER A 131 21.33 -9.36 2.02
CA SER A 131 22.29 -9.65 0.94
C SER A 131 23.30 -10.72 1.39
N ARG A 132 22.96 -12.00 1.21
CA ARG A 132 23.98 -13.03 0.93
C ARG A 132 23.60 -13.72 -0.36
N SER A 133 23.94 -13.10 -1.47
CA SER A 133 24.00 -13.78 -2.77
C SER A 133 25.38 -13.51 -3.36
N GLY A 134 26.24 -14.54 -3.35
CA GLY A 134 27.44 -14.60 -4.19
C GLY A 134 28.78 -14.31 -3.51
N ALA A 135 29.22 -15.13 -2.56
CA ALA A 135 30.65 -15.29 -2.28
C ALA A 135 30.90 -16.68 -1.67
N GLY A 136 30.94 -17.68 -2.53
CA GLY A 136 31.20 -19.07 -2.15
C GLY A 136 31.55 -19.88 -3.39
N ALA A 137 32.75 -19.66 -3.92
CA ALA A 137 33.55 -20.67 -4.66
C ALA A 137 34.85 -20.03 -5.19
N SER A 138 35.84 -19.82 -4.32
CA SER A 138 37.24 -19.93 -4.72
C SER A 138 37.89 -20.83 -3.67
N GLY A 139 38.10 -22.08 -4.05
CA GLY A 139 38.67 -23.11 -3.18
C GLY A 139 40.11 -22.81 -2.78
N PRO A 140 40.66 -23.54 -1.81
CA PRO A 140 42.05 -23.39 -1.42
C PRO A 140 42.92 -24.05 -2.49
N GLU A 141 43.63 -23.25 -3.29
CA GLU A 141 44.81 -23.76 -3.99
C GLU A 141 45.90 -24.00 -2.95
N GLY A 142 46.03 -25.26 -2.56
CA GLY A 142 47.18 -25.76 -1.84
C GLY A 142 48.38 -25.90 -2.78
N GLY A 143 49.50 -25.33 -2.37
CA GLY A 143 50.76 -26.06 -2.21
C GLY A 143 51.51 -26.55 -3.46
N THR A 144 52.81 -26.20 -3.46
CA THR A 144 53.92 -26.81 -4.22
C THR A 144 53.94 -26.42 -5.70
N ARG A 145 55.00 -25.85 -6.28
CA ARG A 145 56.45 -25.92 -6.07
C ARG A 145 57.10 -24.62 -6.50
#